data_AF-A0A8J5RNK5-F1
#
_entry.id   AF-A0A8J5RNK5-F1
#
_cell.length_a   1.000
_cell.length_b   1.000
_cell.length_c   1.000
_cell.angle_alpha   90.00
_cell.angle_beta   90.00
_cell.angle_gamma   90.00
#
_symmetry.space_group_name_H-M   'P 1'
#
loop_
_entity.id
_entity.type
_entity.pdbx_description
1 polymer ?
#
loop_
_entity_poly.entity_id
_entity_poly.type
_entity_poly.pdbx_seq_one_letter_code
_entity_poly.pdbx_strand_id
1 'polypeptide(L)'
;MASALVRRARGSAAAAPALWAAARGVASVGSDIVSSAPCVSLQKARSWDEGVATKFSTTPLKDIFHGKKVVIFGLPGAYTGVCSQAHVPSYKNNIDKLKEKGIDSVICVSINDPYVLNGWAEKLQAKDAVSYYLLSLCASI
;
A
#
# COMPACT_ATOMS: atom_id res chain seq x y z
N MET A 1 -26.30 -22.93 31.81
CA MET A 1 -25.53 -22.23 32.86
C MET A 1 -24.15 -22.86 32.96
N ALA A 2 -23.16 -22.34 32.21
CA ALA A 2 -21.74 -22.64 32.42
C ALA A 2 -20.95 -21.45 31.88
N SER A 3 -20.53 -20.57 32.79
CA SER A 3 -19.70 -19.41 32.50
C SER A 3 -18.24 -19.82 32.61
N ALA A 4 -17.49 -19.78 31.52
CA ALA A 4 -16.06 -20.06 31.53
C ALA A 4 -15.30 -18.83 32.03
N LEU A 5 -14.80 -18.90 33.26
CA LEU A 5 -13.88 -17.93 33.85
C LEU A 5 -12.52 -18.00 33.14
N VAL A 6 -12.24 -17.01 32.27
CA VAL A 6 -10.90 -16.79 31.72
C VAL A 6 -10.01 -16.20 32.82
N ARG A 7 -9.00 -16.96 33.24
CA ARG A 7 -7.99 -16.55 34.23
C ARG A 7 -6.95 -15.67 33.52
N ARG A 8 -7.01 -14.35 33.73
CA ARG A 8 -6.03 -13.39 33.20
C ARG A 8 -4.66 -13.67 33.82
N ALA A 9 -3.76 -14.30 33.06
CA ALA A 9 -2.35 -14.39 33.43
C ALA A 9 -1.78 -12.95 33.50
N ARG A 10 -1.31 -12.53 34.68
CA ARG A 10 -0.46 -11.35 34.83
C ARG A 10 0.90 -11.67 34.21
N GLY A 11 1.04 -11.41 32.91
CA GLY A 11 2.34 -11.29 32.27
C GLY A 11 2.98 -9.96 32.68
N SER A 12 4.20 -10.05 33.22
CA SER A 12 5.00 -8.92 33.69
C SER A 12 5.09 -7.80 32.65
N ALA A 13 4.93 -6.57 33.12
CA ALA A 13 5.24 -5.36 32.38
C ALA A 13 6.75 -5.27 32.13
N ALA A 14 7.21 -5.73 30.97
CA ALA A 14 8.51 -5.38 30.41
C ALA A 14 8.48 -5.63 28.89
N ALA A 15 8.82 -4.58 28.11
CA ALA A 15 9.13 -4.54 26.67
C ALA A 15 8.28 -3.60 25.77
N ALA A 16 7.57 -2.62 26.34
CA ALA A 16 6.75 -1.69 25.55
C ALA A 16 7.37 -0.35 25.07
N PRO A 17 8.70 -0.07 25.06
CA PRO A 17 9.18 1.12 24.34
C PRO A 17 9.91 0.81 23.02
N ALA A 18 10.34 -0.43 22.76
CA ALA A 18 11.20 -0.73 21.60
C ALA A 18 10.44 -0.90 20.27
N LEU A 19 9.17 -1.32 20.31
CA LEU A 19 8.42 -1.62 19.08
C LEU A 19 7.95 -0.36 18.32
N TRP A 20 7.84 0.79 18.99
CA TRP A 20 7.39 2.02 18.33
C TRP A 20 8.54 2.87 17.76
N ALA A 21 9.78 2.57 18.16
CA ALA A 21 10.97 3.26 17.65
C ALA A 21 11.43 2.72 16.29
N ALA A 22 11.14 1.46 15.96
CA ALA A 22 11.61 0.81 14.73
C ALA A 22 10.81 1.19 13.47
N ALA A 23 9.67 1.88 13.58
CA ALA A 23 8.75 2.12 12.47
C ALA A 23 8.78 3.54 11.89
N ARG A 24 9.80 4.35 12.22
CA ARG A 24 10.00 5.68 11.61
C ARG A 24 11.29 5.71 10.79
N GLY A 25 11.37 4.85 9.78
CA GLY A 25 12.33 5.06 8.70
C GLY A 25 11.93 6.32 7.94
N VAL A 26 12.66 7.43 8.15
CA VAL A 26 12.54 8.61 7.30
C VAL A 26 13.31 8.30 6.03
N ALA A 27 12.59 8.01 4.95
CA ALA A 27 13.21 7.94 3.63
C ALA A 27 13.77 9.33 3.30
N SER A 28 15.10 9.44 3.21
CA SER A 28 15.75 10.64 2.68
C SER A 28 15.88 10.51 1.16
N VAL A 29 16.01 11.64 0.48
CA VAL A 29 16.34 11.65 -0.96
C VAL A 29 17.62 10.84 -1.17
N GLY A 30 17.56 9.80 -2.00
CA GLY A 30 18.68 8.89 -2.25
C GLY A 30 18.65 7.57 -1.47
N SER A 31 17.69 7.36 -0.57
CA SER A 31 17.45 6.05 0.06
C SER A 31 16.87 5.06 -0.93
N ASP A 32 17.38 3.83 -0.95
CA ASP A 32 16.77 2.74 -1.69
C ASP A 32 15.59 2.16 -0.88
N ILE A 33 14.38 2.35 -1.40
CA ILE A 33 13.13 1.91 -0.75
C ILE A 33 13.08 0.39 -0.60
N VAL A 34 13.72 -0.35 -1.51
CA VAL A 34 13.68 -1.80 -1.54
C VAL A 34 14.57 -2.39 -0.44
N SER A 35 15.75 -1.81 -0.19
CA SER A 35 16.59 -2.18 0.95
C SER A 35 16.05 -1.66 2.28
N SER A 36 15.35 -0.52 2.29
CA SER A 36 14.73 0.03 3.49
C SER A 36 13.50 -0.77 3.96
N ALA A 37 12.82 -1.45 3.03
CA ALA A 37 11.62 -2.22 3.29
C ALA A 37 11.65 -3.59 2.56
N PRO A 38 12.61 -4.47 2.89
CA PRO A 38 12.89 -5.68 2.12
C PRO A 38 11.77 -6.74 2.22
N CYS A 39 10.93 -6.64 3.24
CA CYS A 39 9.87 -7.59 3.56
C CYS A 39 8.47 -7.10 3.17
N VAL A 40 8.35 -5.93 2.53
CA VAL A 40 7.06 -5.37 2.14
C VAL A 40 6.63 -5.91 0.79
N SER A 41 5.38 -6.38 0.74
CA SER A 41 4.69 -6.77 -0.47
C SER A 41 3.37 -6.00 -0.59
N LEU A 42 2.91 -5.78 -1.81
CA LEU A 42 1.71 -5.00 -2.08
C LEU A 42 0.71 -5.85 -2.87
N GLN A 43 -0.58 -5.69 -2.60
CA GLN A 43 -1.60 -6.30 -3.45
C GLN A 43 -2.11 -5.27 -4.44
N LYS A 44 -1.97 -5.55 -5.74
CA LYS A 44 -2.55 -4.71 -6.79
C LYS A 44 -4.07 -4.74 -6.70
N ALA A 45 -4.70 -3.59 -6.93
CA ALA A 45 -6.14 -3.49 -7.09
C ALA A 45 -6.62 -4.40 -8.23
N ARG A 46 -7.66 -5.19 -7.97
CA ARG A 46 -8.16 -6.24 -8.86
C ARG A 46 -9.62 -6.55 -8.59
N SER A 47 -10.29 -7.25 -9.52
CA SER A 47 -11.61 -7.82 -9.26
C SER A 47 -11.55 -9.05 -8.34
N TRP A 48 -12.69 -9.49 -7.82
CA TRP A 48 -12.75 -10.71 -7.01
C TRP A 48 -12.27 -11.94 -7.78
N ASP A 49 -12.73 -12.09 -9.02
CA ASP A 49 -12.40 -13.23 -9.87
C ASP A 49 -10.89 -13.29 -10.20
N GLU A 50 -10.28 -12.14 -10.47
CA GLU A 50 -8.82 -12.03 -10.64
C GLU A 50 -8.07 -12.40 -9.35
N GLY A 51 -8.62 -12.05 -8.19
CA GLY A 51 -8.08 -12.45 -6.89
C GLY A 51 -8.08 -13.97 -6.71
N VAL A 52 -9.18 -14.64 -7.05
CA VAL A 52 -9.29 -16.10 -6.98
C VAL A 52 -8.32 -16.77 -7.96
N ALA A 53 -8.27 -16.30 -9.20
CA ALA A 53 -7.37 -16.83 -10.23
C ALA A 53 -5.88 -16.73 -9.84
N THR A 54 -5.50 -15.66 -9.15
CA THR A 54 -4.13 -15.41 -8.69
C THR A 54 -3.84 -15.97 -7.29
N LYS A 55 -4.79 -16.69 -6.68
CA LYS A 55 -4.70 -17.19 -5.29
C LYS A 55 -4.35 -16.08 -4.29
N PHE A 56 -4.90 -14.89 -4.50
CA PHE A 56 -4.70 -13.70 -3.68
C PHE A 56 -3.24 -13.29 -3.51
N SER A 57 -2.41 -13.50 -4.54
CA SER A 57 -0.97 -13.21 -4.50
C SER A 57 -0.66 -11.73 -4.16
N THR A 58 0.52 -11.54 -3.59
CA THR A 58 1.13 -10.23 -3.29
C THR A 58 2.34 -10.01 -4.19
N THR A 59 2.59 -8.76 -4.59
CA THR A 59 3.76 -8.37 -5.38
C THR A 59 4.83 -7.76 -4.47
N PRO A 60 6.03 -8.36 -4.37
CA PRO A 60 7.16 -7.77 -3.65
C PRO A 60 7.52 -6.37 -4.16
N LEU A 61 8.00 -5.48 -3.29
CA LEU A 61 8.48 -4.15 -3.73
C LEU A 61 9.59 -4.25 -4.78
N LYS A 62 10.47 -5.25 -4.69
CA LYS A 62 11.51 -5.52 -5.69
C LYS A 62 10.92 -5.51 -7.10
N ASP A 63 9.86 -6.27 -7.32
CA ASP A 63 9.28 -6.47 -8.66
C ASP A 63 8.58 -5.20 -9.19
N ILE A 64 8.13 -4.33 -8.29
CA ILE A 64 7.48 -3.06 -8.64
C ILE A 64 8.52 -2.02 -9.10
N PHE A 65 9.66 -1.94 -8.41
CA PHE A 65 10.69 -0.93 -8.63
C PHE A 65 11.86 -1.41 -9.51
N HIS A 66 11.95 -2.71 -9.80
CA HIS A 66 13.08 -3.26 -10.56
C HIS A 66 13.18 -2.67 -11.97
N GLY A 67 14.28 -1.97 -12.23
CA GLY A 67 14.59 -1.38 -13.53
C GLY A 67 13.63 -0.25 -13.97
N LYS A 68 12.84 0.31 -13.04
CA LYS A 68 11.83 1.34 -13.34
C LYS A 68 11.97 2.54 -12.40
N LYS A 69 11.77 3.74 -12.95
CA LYS A 69 11.57 4.96 -12.17
C LYS A 69 10.10 5.08 -11.82
N VAL A 70 9.79 4.82 -10.55
CA VAL A 70 8.41 4.79 -10.05
C VAL A 70 8.17 5.93 -9.07
N VAL A 71 7.09 6.66 -9.27
CA VAL A 71 6.57 7.62 -8.28
C VAL A 71 5.55 6.89 -7.41
N ILE A 72 5.77 6.86 -6.11
CA ILE A 72 4.84 6.31 -5.12
C ILE A 72 4.26 7.42 -4.26
N PHE A 73 2.95 7.40 -4.06
CA PHE A 73 2.30 8.26 -3.07
C PHE A 73 1.29 7.45 -2.26
N GLY A 74 1.14 7.81 -0.98
CA GLY A 74 0.25 7.16 -0.04
C GLY A 74 -0.90 8.06 0.37
N LEU A 75 -2.06 7.49 0.64
CA LEU A 75 -3.20 8.21 1.20
C LEU A 75 -3.95 7.38 2.26
N PRO A 76 -4.72 8.03 3.15
CA PRO A 76 -5.37 7.33 4.26
C PRO A 76 -6.42 6.30 3.84
N GLY A 77 -7.23 6.61 2.81
CA GLY A 77 -8.30 5.71 2.39
C GLY A 77 -9.01 6.10 1.09
N ALA A 78 -9.48 5.10 0.35
CA ALA A 78 -10.37 5.25 -0.79
C ALA A 78 -11.69 5.94 -0.38
N TYR A 79 -12.32 6.65 -1.31
CA TYR A 79 -13.58 7.41 -1.12
C TYR A 79 -13.53 8.53 -0.06
N THR A 80 -12.35 8.89 0.43
CA THR A 80 -12.20 10.02 1.37
C THR A 80 -12.05 11.34 0.62
N GLY A 81 -12.51 12.44 1.24
CA GLY A 81 -12.77 13.74 0.60
C GLY A 81 -11.62 14.27 -0.28
N VAL A 82 -10.55 14.78 0.33
CA VAL A 82 -9.42 15.39 -0.40
C VAL A 82 -8.66 14.37 -1.26
N CYS A 83 -8.63 13.10 -0.84
CA CYS A 83 -7.97 12.02 -1.57
C CYS A 83 -8.61 11.80 -2.95
N SER A 84 -9.95 11.83 -3.00
CA SER A 84 -10.72 11.62 -4.23
C SER A 84 -10.87 12.89 -5.07
N GLN A 85 -10.94 14.06 -4.43
CA GLN A 85 -11.21 15.33 -5.11
C GLN A 85 -9.95 15.99 -5.70
N ALA A 86 -8.79 15.85 -5.06
CA ALA A 86 -7.59 16.59 -5.44
C ALA A 86 -6.34 15.71 -5.55
N HIS A 87 -6.10 14.83 -4.57
CA HIS A 87 -4.83 14.10 -4.48
C HIS A 87 -4.60 13.19 -5.69
N VAL A 88 -5.46 12.20 -5.93
CA VAL A 88 -5.34 11.30 -7.09
C VAL A 88 -5.52 12.04 -8.43
N PRO A 89 -6.54 12.91 -8.61
CA PRO A 89 -6.70 13.66 -9.86
C PRO A 89 -5.48 14.48 -10.27
N SER A 90 -4.73 15.04 -9.31
CA SER A 90 -3.51 15.79 -9.61
C SER A 90 -2.43 14.94 -10.29
N TYR A 91 -2.27 13.67 -9.90
CA TYR A 91 -1.34 12.75 -10.54
C TYR A 91 -1.83 12.32 -11.92
N LYS A 92 -3.13 12.00 -12.03
CA LYS A 92 -3.76 11.67 -13.31
C LYS A 92 -3.56 12.78 -14.34
N ASN A 93 -3.83 14.03 -13.97
CA ASN A 93 -3.76 15.18 -14.88
C ASN A 93 -2.32 15.57 -15.27
N ASN A 94 -1.31 15.08 -14.54
CA ASN A 94 0.10 15.36 -14.83
C ASN A 94 0.88 14.11 -15.26
N ILE A 95 0.19 13.01 -15.61
CA ILE A 95 0.83 11.74 -15.92
C ILE A 95 1.78 11.84 -17.11
N ASP A 96 1.42 12.62 -18.13
CA ASP A 96 2.24 12.81 -19.33
C ASP A 96 3.52 13.59 -19.01
N LYS A 97 3.43 14.63 -18.19
CA LYS A 97 4.61 15.39 -17.71
C LYS A 97 5.55 14.52 -16.87
N LEU A 98 5.01 13.55 -16.12
CA LEU A 98 5.82 12.60 -15.38
C LEU A 98 6.53 11.63 -16.33
N LYS A 99 5.82 11.12 -17.34
CA LYS A 99 6.41 10.27 -18.39
C LYS A 99 7.49 11.00 -19.18
N GLU A 100 7.29 12.27 -19.54
CA GLU A 100 8.29 13.12 -20.21
C GLU A 100 9.58 13.27 -19.38
N LYS A 101 9.47 13.25 -18.05
CA LYS A 101 10.63 13.25 -17.12
C LYS A 101 11.26 11.87 -16.95
N GLY A 102 10.80 10.87 -17.70
CA GLY A 102 11.28 9.49 -17.65
C GLY A 102 10.77 8.70 -16.45
N ILE A 103 9.61 9.04 -15.89
CA ILE A 103 8.93 8.20 -14.89
C ILE A 103 8.13 7.11 -15.62
N ASP A 104 8.44 5.85 -15.33
CA ASP A 104 7.81 4.69 -15.96
C ASP A 104 6.43 4.38 -15.39
N SER A 105 6.22 4.63 -14.08
CA SER A 105 4.99 4.27 -13.40
C SER A 105 4.68 5.17 -12.22
N VAL A 106 3.39 5.42 -12.00
CA VAL A 106 2.87 6.13 -10.82
C VAL A 106 1.98 5.17 -10.04
N ILE A 107 2.27 5.00 -8.75
CA ILE A 107 1.55 4.08 -7.87
C ILE A 107 0.93 4.81 -6.67
N CYS A 108 -0.31 4.46 -6.37
CA CYS A 108 -1.06 4.91 -5.21
C CYS A 108 -1.15 3.77 -4.20
N VAL A 109 -0.70 4.01 -2.96
CA VAL A 109 -0.81 3.04 -1.86
C VAL A 109 -1.85 3.51 -0.85
N SER A 110 -2.73 2.60 -0.42
CA SER A 110 -3.73 2.86 0.62
C SER A 110 -3.91 1.64 1.52
N ILE A 111 -4.56 1.84 2.68
CA ILE A 111 -4.90 0.80 3.65
C ILE A 111 -6.36 0.33 3.41
N ASN A 112 -6.66 -0.04 2.17
CA ASN A 112 -7.95 -0.61 1.77
C ASN A 112 -7.71 -1.93 1.03
N ASP A 113 -8.67 -2.86 1.09
CA ASP A 113 -8.61 -4.08 0.30
C ASP A 113 -8.49 -3.80 -1.21
N PRO A 114 -7.90 -4.72 -2.00
CA PRO A 114 -7.64 -4.49 -3.41
C PRO A 114 -8.91 -4.35 -4.26
N TYR A 115 -10.07 -4.81 -3.77
CA TYR A 115 -11.35 -4.76 -4.49
C TYR A 115 -11.99 -3.37 -4.35
N VAL A 116 -11.97 -2.81 -3.13
CA VAL A 116 -12.37 -1.41 -2.88
C VAL A 116 -11.50 -0.46 -3.68
N LEU A 117 -10.18 -0.68 -3.73
CA LEU A 117 -9.29 0.13 -4.56
C LEU A 117 -9.60 0.01 -6.05
N ASN A 118 -10.01 -1.18 -6.52
CA ASN A 118 -10.38 -1.38 -7.91
C ASN A 118 -11.63 -0.56 -8.30
N GLY A 119 -12.70 -0.66 -7.49
CA GLY A 119 -13.92 0.13 -7.73
C GLY A 119 -13.70 1.63 -7.56
N TRP A 120 -12.82 2.05 -6.65
CA TRP A 120 -12.47 3.45 -6.48
C TRP A 120 -11.69 4.01 -7.67
N ALA A 121 -10.71 3.25 -8.18
CA ALA A 121 -9.96 3.61 -9.37
C ALA A 121 -10.85 3.77 -10.61
N GLU A 122 -11.86 2.90 -10.76
CA GLU A 122 -12.89 3.00 -11.79
C GLU A 122 -13.73 4.27 -11.63
N LYS A 123 -14.17 4.56 -10.40
CA LYS A 123 -14.96 5.77 -10.10
C LYS A 123 -14.21 7.06 -10.43
N LEU A 124 -12.90 7.08 -10.22
CA LEU A 124 -12.01 8.21 -10.55
C LEU A 124 -11.56 8.23 -12.02
N GLN A 125 -11.89 7.18 -12.78
CA GLN A 125 -11.43 6.98 -14.15
C GLN A 125 -9.91 7.12 -14.26
N ALA A 126 -9.17 6.53 -13.32
CA ALA A 126 -7.74 6.75 -13.17
C ALA A 126 -6.92 5.45 -13.27
N LYS A 127 -7.55 4.35 -13.70
CA LYS A 127 -6.92 3.03 -13.87
C LYS A 127 -5.82 2.99 -14.92
N ASP A 128 -5.93 3.84 -15.92
CA ASP A 128 -5.01 4.01 -17.05
C ASP A 128 -3.78 4.86 -16.68
N ALA A 129 -3.93 5.78 -15.73
CA ALA A 129 -2.87 6.69 -15.31
C ALA A 129 -2.12 6.23 -14.05
N VAL A 130 -2.82 5.65 -13.07
CA VAL A 130 -2.27 5.33 -11.75
C VAL A 130 -2.56 3.88 -11.39
N SER A 131 -1.54 3.15 -10.93
CA SER A 131 -1.72 1.79 -10.40
C SER A 131 -1.98 1.83 -8.89
N TYR A 132 -3.02 1.14 -8.43
CA TYR A 132 -3.44 1.15 -7.02
C TYR A 132 -2.99 -0.12 -6.33
N TYR A 133 -2.49 0.04 -5.11
CA TYR A 133 -1.96 -1.04 -4.30
C TYR A 133 -2.44 -0.93 -2.85
N LEU A 134 -2.83 -2.06 -2.28
CA LEU A 134 -2.98 -2.24 -0.84
C LEU A 134 -1.59 -2.48 -0.23
N LEU A 135 -1.32 -1.81 0.89
CA LEU A 135 -0.21 -2.18 1.76
C LEU A 135 -0.52 -3.50 2.46
N SER A 136 0.06 -4.59 1.96
CA SER A 136 0.06 -5.87 2.67
C SER A 136 1.29 -5.87 3.57
N LEU A 137 1.07 -5.82 4.89
CA LEU A 137 2.17 -6.03 5.83
C LEU A 137 2.78 -7.40 5.56
N CYS A 138 4.09 -7.51 5.79
CA CYS A 138 4.86 -8.73 5.58
C CYS A 138 4.04 -9.96 5.95
N ALA A 139 3.83 -10.86 4.97
CA ALA A 139 3.28 -12.20 5.21
C ALA A 139 4.32 -13.01 6.00
N SER A 140 4.48 -12.68 7.27
CA SER A 140 5.17 -13.45 8.30
C SER A 140 4.18 -13.61 9.44
N ILE A 141 3.15 -14.42 9.17
CA ILE A 141 2.38 -15.15 10.18
C ILE A 141 2.51 -16.63 9.81
#